data_AF-A0A2W4W9K5-F1
#
_entry.id   AF-A0A2W4W9K5-F1
#
_cell.length_a   1.000
_cell.length_b   1.000
_cell.length_c   1.000
_cell.angle_alpha   90.00
_cell.angle_beta   90.00
_cell.angle_gamma   90.00
#
_symmetry.space_group_name_H-M   'P 1'
#
loop_
_entity.id
_entity.type
_entity.pdbx_description
1 polymer ?
#
loop_
_entity_poly.entity_id
_entity_poly.type
_entity_poly.pdbx_seq_one_letter_code
_entity_poly.pdbx_strand_id
1 'polypeptide(L)'
;MARKPKHPCSECGKGTIRKHPILEIYLCASCQRQQQDKYRYITKTRALGEYRLKPDDLESLGVHEVDNPYYKKAAPMQLYLLNQVTELSKKKWGSPEPYIVELVEFSNDLLVWFLEDTERLKQLPPD
;
A
#
# COMPACT_ATOMS: atom_id res chain seq x y z
N MET A 1 -8.89 -9.14 38.13
CA MET A 1 -8.34 -8.52 36.91
C MET A 1 -9.04 -7.19 36.69
N ALA A 2 -8.32 -6.06 36.74
CA ALA A 2 -8.92 -4.75 36.49
C ALA A 2 -9.36 -4.63 35.02
N ARG A 3 -10.57 -4.11 34.77
CA ARG A 3 -11.06 -3.87 33.40
C ARG A 3 -10.31 -2.66 32.83
N LYS A 4 -9.69 -2.81 31.66
CA LYS A 4 -9.04 -1.68 30.97
C LYS A 4 -10.06 -0.57 30.66
N PRO A 5 -9.70 0.72 30.83
CA PRO A 5 -10.60 1.82 30.51
C PRO A 5 -10.93 1.82 29.01
N LYS A 6 -12.20 2.07 28.68
CA LYS A 6 -12.67 2.20 27.30
C LYS A 6 -12.68 3.67 26.91
N HIS A 7 -12.21 3.98 25.72
CA HIS A 7 -12.24 5.30 25.11
C HIS A 7 -13.26 5.34 23.97
N PRO A 8 -13.88 6.50 23.68
CA PRO A 8 -14.81 6.61 22.56
C PRO A 8 -14.10 6.35 21.23
N CYS A 9 -14.70 5.53 20.37
CA CYS A 9 -14.24 5.33 18.99
C CYS A 9 -14.39 6.62 18.19
N SER A 10 -13.35 7.01 17.44
CA SER A 10 -13.32 8.25 16.66
C SER A 10 -14.37 8.32 15.54
N GLU A 11 -14.93 7.19 15.11
CA GLU A 11 -15.93 7.14 14.03
C GLU A 11 -17.36 6.97 14.53
N CYS A 12 -17.59 6.05 15.49
CA CYS A 12 -18.96 5.73 15.94
C CYS A 12 -19.26 6.09 17.41
N GLY A 13 -18.30 6.67 18.13
CA GLY A 13 -18.45 7.06 19.54
C GLY A 13 -18.52 5.89 20.55
N LYS A 14 -18.73 4.65 20.09
CA LYS A 14 -18.80 3.46 20.96
C LYS A 14 -17.48 3.24 21.71
N GLY A 15 -17.57 2.86 22.99
CA GLY A 15 -16.39 2.59 23.81
C GLY A 15 -15.54 1.42 23.27
N THR A 16 -14.27 1.68 23.02
CA THR A 16 -13.25 0.73 22.54
C THR A 16 -11.98 0.84 23.39
N ILE A 17 -11.29 -0.28 23.59
CA ILE A 17 -9.93 -0.29 24.17
C ILE A 17 -8.85 -0.27 23.07
N ARG A 18 -9.27 -0.41 21.81
CA ARG A 18 -8.37 -0.61 20.69
C ARG A 18 -7.94 0.75 20.13
N LYS A 19 -6.63 0.99 20.15
CA LYS A 19 -5.97 2.12 19.49
C LYS A 19 -5.56 1.69 18.09
N HIS A 20 -5.71 2.58 17.11
CA HIS A 20 -5.24 2.30 15.75
C HIS A 20 -3.69 2.29 15.77
N PRO A 21 -3.03 1.34 15.08
CA PRO A 21 -1.58 1.17 15.20
C PRO A 21 -0.77 2.25 14.48
N ILE A 22 -1.35 2.92 13.48
CA ILE A 22 -0.70 3.98 12.69
C ILE A 22 -1.23 5.37 13.05
N LEU A 23 -2.47 5.44 13.51
CA LEU A 23 -3.16 6.70 13.78
C LEU A 23 -3.32 6.74 15.28
N GLU A 24 -2.89 7.82 15.92
CA GLU A 24 -2.90 7.99 17.38
C GLU A 24 -4.33 8.18 17.94
N ILE A 25 -5.29 7.38 17.49
CA ILE A 25 -6.73 7.48 17.74
C ILE A 25 -7.29 6.14 18.24
N TYR A 26 -8.42 6.21 18.94
CA TYR A 26 -9.17 5.02 19.34
C TYR A 26 -10.15 4.62 18.23
N LEU A 27 -10.00 3.41 17.69
CA LEU A 27 -10.81 2.92 16.58
C LEU A 27 -11.25 1.48 16.81
N CYS A 28 -12.56 1.25 16.80
CA CYS A 28 -13.11 -0.10 16.92
C CYS A 28 -12.90 -0.89 15.61
N ALA A 29 -12.82 -2.22 15.72
CA ALA A 29 -12.57 -3.08 14.57
C ALA A 29 -13.69 -3.02 13.50
N SER A 30 -14.94 -2.74 13.90
CA SER A 30 -16.05 -2.58 12.96
C SER A 30 -15.85 -1.38 12.04
N CYS A 31 -15.57 -0.20 12.61
CA CYS A 31 -15.33 1.02 11.83
C CYS A 31 -14.11 0.89 10.93
N GLN A 32 -13.04 0.25 11.41
CA GLN A 32 -11.85 0.00 10.58
C GLN A 32 -12.18 -0.83 9.33
N ARG A 33 -13.03 -1.86 9.45
CA ARG A 33 -13.40 -2.73 8.33
C ARG A 33 -14.38 -2.08 7.36
N GLN A 34 -15.27 -1.23 7.87
CA GLN A 34 -16.32 -0.58 7.08
C GLN A 34 -15.81 0.61 6.28
N GLN A 35 -14.83 1.35 6.81
CA GLN A 35 -14.26 2.54 6.16
C GLN A 35 -12.92 2.22 5.52
N GLN A 36 -12.96 1.43 4.43
CA GLN A 36 -11.77 0.99 3.71
C GLN A 36 -11.06 2.14 2.99
N ASP A 37 -11.77 3.19 2.61
CA ASP A 37 -11.21 4.43 2.06
C ASP A 37 -10.20 5.08 3.02
N LYS A 38 -10.48 5.08 4.33
CA LYS A 38 -9.62 5.70 5.35
C LYS A 38 -8.61 4.76 5.99
N TYR A 39 -8.99 3.50 6.22
CA TYR A 39 -8.25 2.61 7.11
C TYR A 39 -7.77 1.31 6.45
N ARG A 40 -7.88 1.19 5.13
CA ARG A 40 -7.33 0.04 4.42
C ARG A 40 -5.80 0.05 4.50
N TYR A 41 -5.26 -1.13 4.76
CA TYR A 41 -3.82 -1.34 4.72
C TYR A 41 -3.35 -1.83 3.36
N ILE A 42 -2.09 -1.53 3.07
CA ILE A 42 -1.30 -2.05 1.96
C ILE A 42 0.05 -2.55 2.50
N THR A 43 0.57 -3.65 1.95
CA THR A 43 1.88 -4.17 2.34
C THR A 43 2.99 -3.30 1.76
N LYS A 44 4.16 -3.27 2.41
CA LYS A 44 5.35 -2.60 1.86
C LYS A 44 5.63 -2.98 0.41
N THR A 45 5.63 -4.28 0.11
CA THR A 45 5.89 -4.81 -1.24
C THR A 45 4.93 -4.24 -2.29
N ARG A 46 3.63 -4.21 -1.97
CA ARG A 46 2.61 -3.64 -2.85
C ARG A 46 2.73 -2.12 -2.98
N ALA A 47 3.01 -1.40 -1.90
CA ALA A 47 3.23 0.05 -1.96
C ALA A 47 4.41 0.41 -2.88
N LEU A 48 5.53 -0.32 -2.80
CA LEU A 48 6.68 -0.10 -3.66
C LEU A 48 6.37 -0.42 -5.13
N GLY A 49 5.73 -1.57 -5.38
CA GLY A 49 5.43 -2.04 -6.74
C GLY A 49 4.33 -1.24 -7.44
N GLU A 50 3.18 -1.11 -6.79
CA GLU A 50 1.97 -0.49 -7.38
C GLU A 50 2.07 1.04 -7.42
N TYR A 51 2.77 1.68 -6.47
CA TYR A 51 2.83 3.15 -6.38
C TYR A 51 4.20 3.74 -6.75
N ARG A 52 5.11 2.92 -7.31
CA ARG A 52 6.48 3.31 -7.72
C ARG A 52 7.23 4.09 -6.63
N LEU A 53 7.00 3.72 -5.37
CA LEU A 53 7.69 4.29 -4.23
C LEU A 53 8.98 3.51 -3.97
N LYS A 54 9.95 4.17 -3.34
CA LYS A 54 11.18 3.59 -2.82
C LYS A 54 11.05 3.39 -1.31
N PRO A 55 11.86 2.50 -0.69
CA PRO A 55 11.85 2.32 0.75
C PRO A 55 11.97 3.63 1.53
N ASP A 56 12.87 4.52 1.09
CA ASP A 56 13.11 5.84 1.71
C ASP A 56 11.88 6.76 1.69
N ASP A 57 11.00 6.63 0.68
CA ASP A 57 9.78 7.43 0.62
C ASP A 57 8.82 7.06 1.77
N LEU A 58 8.79 5.77 2.14
CA LEU A 58 7.88 5.23 3.14
C LEU A 58 8.30 5.54 4.58
N GLU A 59 9.56 5.95 4.82
CA GLU A 59 10.06 6.30 6.15
C GLU A 59 9.29 7.44 6.80
N SER A 60 8.67 8.29 5.99
CA SER A 60 7.81 9.40 6.43
C SER A 60 6.42 8.96 6.91
N LEU A 61 6.03 7.70 6.66
CA LEU A 61 4.71 7.17 6.98
C LEU A 61 4.73 6.34 8.26
N GLY A 62 3.60 6.31 8.98
CA GLY A 62 3.44 5.40 10.09
C GLY A 62 3.31 3.95 9.61
N VAL A 63 3.95 3.03 10.31
CA VAL A 63 3.99 1.60 9.98
C VAL A 63 3.31 0.76 11.06
N HIS A 64 2.53 -0.23 10.62
CA HIS A 64 2.02 -1.29 11.49
C HIS A 64 2.73 -2.60 11.17
N GLU A 65 3.52 -3.09 12.11
CA GLU A 65 4.19 -4.39 11.97
C GLU A 65 3.31 -5.51 12.53
N VAL A 66 3.21 -6.59 11.75
CA VAL A 66 2.49 -7.82 12.12
C VAL A 66 3.37 -9.03 11.80
N ASP A 67 3.14 -10.14 12.49
CA ASP A 67 3.85 -11.39 12.20
C ASP A 67 3.71 -11.77 10.72
N ASN A 68 4.80 -12.25 10.13
CA ASN A 68 4.79 -12.70 8.76
C ASN A 68 3.88 -13.94 8.62
N PRO A 69 2.84 -13.89 7.77
CA PRO A 69 1.84 -14.95 7.68
C PRO A 69 2.40 -16.25 7.08
N TYR A 70 3.49 -16.18 6.30
CA TYR A 70 4.09 -17.33 5.63
C TYR A 70 5.25 -17.92 6.45
N TYR A 71 6.06 -17.08 7.07
CA TYR A 71 7.30 -17.50 7.73
C TYR A 71 7.44 -16.88 9.12
N LYS A 72 7.09 -17.61 10.18
CA LYS A 72 7.14 -17.13 11.58
C LYS A 72 8.52 -16.62 12.04
N LYS A 73 9.61 -17.10 11.44
CA LYS A 73 10.99 -16.68 11.76
C LYS A 73 11.52 -15.56 10.87
N ALA A 74 10.76 -15.15 9.86
CA ALA A 74 11.16 -14.06 8.97
C ALA A 74 10.88 -12.69 9.61
N ALA A 75 11.38 -11.63 8.98
CA ALA A 75 11.07 -10.27 9.37
C ALA A 75 9.55 -10.02 9.37
N PRO A 76 9.03 -9.21 10.32
CA PRO A 76 7.61 -8.84 10.36
C PRO A 76 7.12 -8.25 9.04
N MET A 77 5.86 -8.50 8.71
CA MET A 77 5.20 -7.84 7.59
C MET A 77 4.87 -6.40 7.98
N GLN A 78 5.31 -5.46 7.15
CA GLN A 78 5.03 -4.04 7.33
C GLN A 78 3.79 -3.63 6.54
N LEU A 79 2.82 -3.04 7.25
CA LEU A 79 1.57 -2.51 6.71
C LEU A 79 1.55 -0.98 6.83
N TYR A 80 1.10 -0.33 5.76
CA TYR A 80 0.91 1.12 5.68
C TYR A 80 -0.56 1.42 5.40
N LEU A 81 -1.02 2.64 5.69
CA LEU A 81 -2.34 3.07 5.25
C LEU A 81 -2.32 3.39 3.75
N LEU A 82 -3.29 2.84 3.02
CA LEU A 82 -3.40 2.99 1.58
C LEU A 82 -3.53 4.47 1.18
N ASN A 83 -4.40 5.23 1.86
CA ASN A 83 -4.59 6.65 1.57
C ASN A 83 -3.30 7.48 1.73
N GLN A 84 -2.48 7.20 2.74
CA GLN A 84 -1.18 7.87 2.93
C GLN A 84 -0.20 7.53 1.81
N VAL A 85 -0.16 6.27 1.39
CA VAL A 85 0.65 5.82 0.25
C VAL A 85 0.20 6.47 -1.06
N THR A 86 -1.11 6.52 -1.30
CA THR A 86 -1.72 7.14 -2.48
C THR A 86 -1.42 8.64 -2.55
N GLU A 87 -1.56 9.37 -1.45
CA GLU A 87 -1.23 10.81 -1.39
C GLU A 87 0.27 11.06 -1.57
N LEU A 88 1.13 10.21 -1.01
CA LEU A 88 2.58 10.31 -1.19
C LEU A 88 2.96 10.07 -2.66
N SER A 89 2.38 9.06 -3.31
CA SER A 89 2.55 8.80 -4.74
C SER A 89 2.09 9.98 -5.59
N LYS A 90 0.89 10.52 -5.30
CA LYS A 90 0.35 11.69 -5.98
C LYS A 90 1.25 12.91 -5.86
N LYS A 91 1.81 13.15 -4.67
CA LYS A 91 2.75 14.24 -4.45
C LYS A 91 4.04 14.08 -5.26
N LYS A 92 4.51 12.84 -5.44
CA LYS A 92 5.75 12.52 -6.15
C LYS A 92 5.59 12.51 -7.68
N TRP A 93 4.48 11.98 -8.19
CA TRP A 93 4.28 11.68 -9.61
C TRP A 93 3.14 12.48 -10.26
N GLY A 94 2.36 13.23 -9.50
CA GLY A 94 1.22 14.00 -10.01
C GLY A 94 -0.08 13.21 -10.16
N SER A 95 -0.07 11.88 -9.98
CA SER A 95 -1.26 11.01 -10.02
C SER A 95 -1.34 10.09 -8.80
N PRO A 96 -2.54 9.91 -8.19
CA PRO A 96 -2.77 8.95 -7.12
C PRO A 96 -2.87 7.50 -7.60
N GLU A 97 -3.02 7.27 -8.90
CA GLU A 97 -3.33 5.94 -9.43
C GLU A 97 -2.10 5.02 -9.38
N PRO A 98 -2.29 3.73 -9.02
CA PRO A 98 -1.21 2.76 -9.10
C PRO A 98 -0.76 2.61 -10.55
N TYR A 99 0.56 2.60 -10.76
CA TYR A 99 1.15 2.33 -12.07
C TYR A 99 1.13 0.82 -12.30
N ILE A 100 0.21 0.38 -13.15
CA ILE A 100 0.09 -1.01 -13.56
C ILE A 100 0.84 -1.14 -14.88
N VAL A 101 1.88 -1.97 -14.90
CA VAL A 101 2.52 -2.42 -16.15
C VAL A 101 1.99 -3.81 -16.43
N GLU A 102 1.20 -3.96 -17.48
CA GLU A 102 0.80 -5.27 -17.97
C GLU A 102 1.88 -5.78 -18.93
N LEU A 103 2.28 -7.04 -18.77
CA LEU A 103 3.16 -7.69 -19.74
C LEU A 103 2.30 -8.08 -20.94
N VAL A 104 2.53 -7.41 -22.07
CA VAL A 104 1.95 -7.82 -23.35
C VAL A 104 2.88 -8.86 -23.97
N GLU A 105 2.37 -10.04 -24.26
CA GLU A 105 3.10 -11.01 -25.06
C GLU A 105 3.16 -10.51 -26.50
N PHE A 106 4.35 -10.09 -26.93
CA PHE A 106 4.59 -9.76 -28.33
C PHE A 106 4.69 -11.06 -29.14
N SER A 107 4.19 -11.02 -30.38
CA SER A 107 4.43 -12.12 -31.32
C SER A 107 5.94 -12.30 -31.54
N ASN A 108 6.35 -13.52 -31.90
CA ASN A 108 7.77 -13.83 -32.13
C ASN A 108 8.37 -12.92 -33.22
N ASP A 109 7.58 -12.57 -34.23
CA ASP A 109 7.98 -11.64 -35.30
C ASP A 109 8.22 -10.21 -34.77
N LEU A 110 7.36 -9.72 -33.87
CA LEU A 110 7.58 -8.42 -33.22
C LEU A 110 8.82 -8.44 -32.32
N LEU A 111 9.07 -9.54 -31.62
CA LEU A 111 10.27 -9.69 -30.78
C LEU A 111 11.55 -9.66 -31.61
N VAL A 112 11.59 -10.40 -32.72
CA VAL A 112 12.72 -10.36 -33.67
C VAL A 112 12.91 -8.93 -34.20
N TRP A 113 11.81 -8.27 -34.56
CA TRP A 113 11.84 -6.87 -35.03
C TRP A 113 12.37 -5.88 -33.98
N PHE A 114 12.08 -6.07 -32.69
CA PHE A 114 12.66 -5.24 -31.62
C PHE A 114 14.13 -5.58 -31.31
N LEU A 115 14.54 -6.84 -31.46
CA LEU A 115 15.92 -7.26 -31.21
C LEU A 115 16.90 -6.78 -32.29
N GLU A 116 16.41 -6.54 -33.51
CA GLU A 116 17.19 -5.89 -34.57
C GLU A 116 17.59 -4.45 -34.22
N ASP A 117 16.72 -3.74 -33.52
CA ASP A 117 16.99 -2.37 -33.05
C ASP A 117 16.16 -2.05 -31.80
N THR A 118 16.84 -2.08 -30.66
CA THR A 118 16.21 -1.86 -29.34
C THR A 118 15.67 -0.43 -29.18
N GLU A 119 16.08 0.53 -30.00
CA GLU A 119 15.51 1.90 -29.98
C GLU A 119 14.05 1.92 -30.44
N ARG A 120 13.61 0.91 -31.22
CA ARG A 120 12.20 0.76 -31.64
C ARG A 120 11.23 0.62 -30.48
N LEU A 121 11.69 0.13 -29.31
CA LEU A 121 10.89 0.06 -28.09
C LEU A 121 10.38 1.44 -27.63
N LYS A 122 11.07 2.52 -27.97
CA LYS A 122 10.65 3.90 -27.63
C LYS A 122 9.45 4.37 -28.47
N GLN A 123 9.13 3.66 -29.54
CA GLN A 123 8.00 3.95 -30.42
C GLN A 123 6.72 3.25 -29.98
N LEU A 124 6.80 2.36 -28.98
CA LEU A 124 5.62 1.70 -28.43
C LEU A 124 4.71 2.75 -27.80
N PRO A 125 3.40 2.70 -28.11
CA PRO A 125 2.43 3.53 -27.40
C PRO A 125 2.48 3.19 -25.89
N PRO A 126 2.16 4.15 -25.02
CA PRO A 126 2.18 3.96 -23.57
C PRO A 126 1.07 3.05 -23.03
N ASP A 127 0.28 2.42 -23.90
CA ASP A 127 -0.87 1.57 -23.58
C ASP A 127 -0.53 0.08 -23.68
#